data_AF-A0A6I8P7F6-F1
#
_entry.id   AF-A0A6I8P7F6-F1
#
_cell.length_a   1.000
_cell.length_b   1.000
_cell.length_c   1.000
_cell.angle_alpha   90.00
_cell.angle_beta   90.00
_cell.angle_gamma   90.00
#
_symmetry.space_group_name_H-M   'P 1'
#
loop_
_entity.id
_entity.type
_entity.pdbx_description
1 polymer ?
#
loop_
_entity_poly.entity_id
_entity_poly.type
_entity_poly.pdbx_seq_one_letter_code
_entity_poly.pdbx_strand_id
1 'polypeptide(L)' 'MAGGELTGRLYSLLFRRTSTFALTIAVGVLFFERAFDQGGDAIYEHLNQGVSCPWPHSPPPPANKNNGRIS' A
#
# COMPACT_ATOMS: atom_id res chain seq x y z
N MET A 1 -11.37 -2.88 -33.53
CA MET A 1 -10.45 -1.83 -33.04
C MET A 1 -11.08 -1.13 -31.84
N ALA A 2 -10.99 -1.69 -30.63
CA ALA A 2 -11.67 -1.14 -29.44
C ALA A 2 -10.69 -0.43 -28.47
N GLY A 3 -9.39 -0.72 -28.54
CA GLY A 3 -8.39 -0.15 -27.63
C GLY A 3 -8.06 1.34 -27.89
N GLY A 4 -8.16 1.81 -29.13
CA GLY A 4 -7.90 3.22 -29.48
C GLY A 4 -9.02 4.19 -29.07
N GLU A 5 -10.25 3.68 -28.92
CA GLU A 5 -11.43 4.48 -28.54
C GLU A 5 -11.35 4.94 -27.08
N LEU A 6 -10.90 4.05 -26.17
CA LEU A 6 -10.84 4.35 -24.74
C LEU A 6 -9.73 5.36 -24.42
N THR A 7 -8.54 5.14 -24.98
CA THR A 7 -7.40 6.05 -24.81
C THR A 7 -7.66 7.42 -25.45
N GLY A 8 -8.29 7.45 -26.63
CA GLY A 8 -8.73 8.69 -27.28
C GLY A 8 -9.75 9.48 -26.45
N ARG A 9 -10.70 8.81 -25.82
CA ARG A 9 -11.69 9.44 -24.92
C ARG A 9 -11.05 9.96 -23.63
N LEU A 10 -10.19 9.18 -22.99
CA LEU A 10 -9.46 9.59 -21.78
C LEU A 10 -8.57 10.80 -22.07
N TYR A 11 -7.85 10.79 -23.20
CA TYR A 11 -7.01 11.92 -23.61
C TYR A 11 -7.84 13.20 -23.78
N SER A 12 -8.97 13.10 -24.47
CA SER A 12 -9.87 14.22 -24.73
C SER A 12 -10.49 14.81 -23.45
N LEU A 13 -10.81 13.95 -22.47
CA LEU A 13 -11.55 14.32 -21.26
C LEU A 13 -10.64 14.75 -20.11
N LEU A 14 -9.52 14.06 -19.90
CA LEU A 14 -8.67 14.23 -18.73
C LEU A 14 -7.35 14.91 -19.06
N PHE A 15 -6.74 14.59 -20.21
CA PHE A 15 -5.36 14.99 -20.53
C PHE A 15 -5.24 16.16 -21.52
N ARG A 16 -6.35 16.63 -22.10
CA ARG A 16 -6.36 17.71 -23.10
C ARG A 16 -6.27 19.12 -22.51
N ARG A 17 -6.69 19.32 -21.24
CA ARG A 17 -6.54 20.59 -20.52
C ARG A 17 -5.61 20.41 -19.32
N THR A 18 -4.67 21.33 -19.14
CA THR A 18 -3.67 21.26 -18.05
C THR A 18 -4.32 21.24 -16.67
N SER A 19 -5.47 21.88 -16.49
CA SER A 19 -6.22 21.88 -15.22
C SER A 19 -6.86 20.52 -14.91
N THR A 20 -7.48 19.85 -15.90
CA THR A 20 -8.05 18.50 -15.72
C THR A 20 -6.95 17.46 -15.57
N PHE A 21 -5.81 17.68 -16.23
CA PHE A 21 -4.63 16.85 -16.10
C PHE A 21 -4.07 16.88 -14.68
N ALA A 22 -3.81 18.08 -14.14
CA ALA A 22 -3.33 18.24 -12.77
C ALA A 22 -4.31 17.67 -11.74
N LEU A 23 -5.63 17.87 -11.93
CA LEU A 23 -6.66 17.30 -11.07
C LEU A 23 -6.68 15.77 -11.12
N THR A 24 -6.51 15.18 -12.31
CA THR A 24 -6.43 13.71 -12.47
C THR A 24 -5.21 13.14 -11.76
N ILE A 25 -4.06 13.83 -11.84
CA ILE A 25 -2.84 13.43 -11.11
C ILE A 25 -3.06 13.55 -9.60
N ALA A 26 -3.59 14.68 -9.11
CA ALA A 26 -3.82 14.90 -7.69
C ALA A 26 -4.74 13.82 -7.09
N VAL A 27 -5.84 13.51 -7.77
CA VAL A 27 -6.74 12.41 -7.36
C VAL A 27 -6.00 11.07 -7.44
N GLY A 28 -5.26 10.82 -8.52
CA GLY A 28 -4.48 9.60 -8.69
C GLY A 28 -3.49 9.36 -7.55
N VAL A 29 -2.78 10.40 -7.09
CA VAL A 29 -1.82 10.31 -5.97
C VAL A 29 -2.54 9.97 -4.66
N LEU A 30 -3.65 10.63 -4.34
CA LEU A 30 -4.39 10.34 -3.10
C LEU A 30 -4.92 8.90 -3.03
N PHE A 31 -5.38 8.37 -4.17
CA PHE A 31 -5.79 6.96 -4.25
C PHE A 31 -4.59 6.02 -4.21
N PHE A 32 -3.49 6.40 -4.87
CA PHE A 32 -2.26 5.61 -4.90
C PHE A 32 -1.65 5.48 -3.51
N GLU A 33 -1.54 6.55 -2.73
CA GLU A 33 -1.03 6.51 -1.34
C GLU A 33 -1.71 5.39 -0.55
N ARG A 34 -3.04 5.35 -0.53
CA ARG A 34 -3.79 4.34 0.25
C ARG A 34 -3.67 2.93 -0.31
N ALA A 35 -3.70 2.80 -1.63
CA ALA A 35 -3.59 1.50 -2.28
C ALA A 35 -2.17 0.93 -2.15
N PHE A 36 -1.14 1.77 -2.22
CA PHE A 36 0.26 1.36 -2.08
C PHE A 36 0.67 1.14 -0.64
N ASP A 37 0.20 1.93 0.32
CA ASP A 37 0.47 1.68 1.74
C ASP A 37 -0.10 0.30 2.13
N GLN A 38 -1.39 0.06 1.85
CA GLN A 38 -2.03 -1.20 2.20
C GLN A 38 -1.56 -2.38 1.34
N GLY A 39 -1.33 -2.15 0.04
CA GLY A 39 -0.84 -3.17 -0.88
C GLY A 39 0.62 -3.55 -0.62
N GLY A 40 1.45 -2.56 -0.31
CA GLY A 40 2.86 -2.73 0.02
C GLY A 40 3.04 -3.52 1.31
N ASP A 41 2.29 -3.17 2.37
CA ASP A 41 2.28 -3.92 3.63
C ASP A 41 1.82 -5.37 3.40
N ALA A 42 0.76 -5.58 2.61
CA ALA A 42 0.25 -6.91 2.32
C ALA A 42 1.25 -7.77 1.53
N ILE A 43 1.94 -7.19 0.54
CA ILE A 43 2.95 -7.91 -0.25
C ILE A 43 4.19 -8.18 0.61
N TYR A 44 4.62 -7.21 1.41
CA TYR A 44 5.79 -7.34 2.29
C TYR A 44 5.56 -8.43 3.34
N GLU A 45 4.42 -8.42 4.02
CA GLU A 45 4.05 -9.45 5.00
C GLU A 45 3.91 -10.82 4.33
N HIS A 46 3.41 -10.88 3.09
CA HIS A 46 3.30 -12.14 2.34
C HIS A 46 4.66 -12.71 1.89
N LEU A 47 5.62 -11.86 1.57
CA LEU A 47 6.97 -12.27 1.17
C LEU A 47 7.86 -12.62 2.36
N ASN A 48 7.63 -11.98 3.50
CA ASN A 48 8.45 -12.14 4.71
C ASN A 48 7.75 -12.95 5.81
N GLN A 49 6.80 -13.81 5.42
CA GLN A 49 6.04 -14.70 6.32
C GLN A 49 6.98 -15.52 7.21
N GLY A 50 7.11 -15.11 8.48
CA GLY A 50 7.91 -15.81 9.50
C GLY A 50 9.16 -15.08 10.02
N VAL A 51 9.56 -13.93 9.45
CA VAL A 51 10.66 -13.10 9.97
C VAL A 51 10.12 -11.85 10.68
N SER A 52 8.99 -11.33 10.21
CA SER A 52 8.34 -10.16 10.79
C SER A 52 7.55 -10.57 12.04
N CYS A 53 8.10 -10.30 13.23
CA CYS A 53 7.28 -10.24 14.45
C CYS A 53 6.09 -9.30 14.18
N PRO A 54 4.84 -9.72 14.45
CA PRO A 54 3.72 -8.86 14.16
C PRO A 54 3.70 -7.73 15.21
N TRP A 55 3.86 -6.50 14.71
CA TRP A 55 3.19 -5.26 15.11
C TRP A 55 4.09 -4.09 15.56
N PRO A 56 3.75 -2.86 15.15
CA PRO A 56 4.19 -1.63 15.83
C PRO A 56 3.50 -1.37 17.20
N HIS A 57 2.55 -2.22 17.62
CA HIS A 57 1.76 -2.08 18.86
C HIS A 57 1.63 -3.35 19.72
N SER A 58 2.30 -4.46 19.38
CA SER A 58 2.32 -5.62 20.27
C SER A 58 3.28 -5.35 21.42
N PRO A 59 2.86 -5.44 22.69
CA PRO A 59 3.82 -5.54 23.78
C PRO A 59 4.68 -6.80 23.56
N PRO A 60 5.98 -6.75 23.89
CA PRO A 60 6.87 -7.88 23.69
C PRO A 60 6.31 -9.13 24.40
N PRO A 61 6.57 -10.35 23.88
CA PRO A 61 6.14 -11.56 24.55
C PRO A 61 6.67 -11.56 25.99
N PRO A 62 5.86 -11.98 26.98
CA PRO A 62 6.26 -11.91 28.38
C PRO A 62 7.56 -12.68 28.57
N ALA A 63 8.59 -11.99 29.09
CA ALA A 63 9.86 -12.61 29.40
C ALA A 63 9.62 -13.80 30.33
N ASN A 64 10.03 -15.00 29.91
CA ASN A 64 9.98 -16.21 30.74
C ASN A 64 10.93 -16.03 31.93
N LYS A 65 10.37 -15.72 33.11
CA LYS A 65 11.13 -15.53 34.36
C LYS A 65 11.57 -16.85 35.02
N ASN A 66 11.34 -18.00 34.36
CA ASN A 66 11.46 -19.31 35.00
C ASN A 66 12.75 -20.06 34.61
N ASN A 67 13.64 -19.46 33.81
CA ASN A 67 14.91 -20.06 33.46
C ASN A 67 16.00 -19.71 34.49
N GLY A 68 15.87 -20.25 35.71
CA GLY A 68 16.90 -20.07 36.75
C GLY A 68 16.43 -20.29 38.18
N ARG A 69 15.13 -20.47 38.44
CA ARG A 69 14.62 -20.84 39.76
C ARG A 69 14.54 -22.37 39.88
N ILE A 70 15.70 -23.00 39.93
CA ILE A 70 15.83 -24.34 40.51
C ILE A 70 15.92 -24.16 42.04
N SER A 71 14.91 -24.70 42.72
CA SER A 71 14.88 -24.89 44.16
C SER A 71 15.81 -26.03 44.58
#